data_AF-A0A924JJS0-F1
#
_entry.id   AF-A0A924JJS0-F1
#
_cell.length_a   1.000
_cell.length_b   1.000
_cell.length_c   1.000
_cell.angle_alpha   90.00
_cell.angle_beta   90.00
_cell.angle_gamma   90.00
#
_symmetry.space_group_name_H-M   'P 1'
#
loop_
_entity.id
_entity.type
_entity.pdbx_description
1 polymer ?
#
loop_
_entity_poly.entity_id
_entity_poly.type
_entity_poly.pdbx_seq_one_letter_code
_entity_poly.pdbx_strand_id
1 'polypeptide(L)'
;MSTAAAADFVGAIETAGIVDRQAAAQALGIVRDGVITGEGPTARGRIHFSRALDADDAAWCARILTAAGVESQPVSRAEAEAMFAINEAAAERSDDGRFDDLFAKAVVHHAASASGLPVPSRAVALSPDTAIESWAPTRAAGVNIEVLEWIAAQMRGKRVSNRTLMTLVATIVGAATLPMASLPSVFDIGL
;
A
#
# COMPACT_ATOMS: atom_id res chain seq x y z
N MET A 1 12.98 4.14 -29.20
CA MET A 1 13.67 3.57 -28.02
C MET A 1 14.22 4.65 -27.05
N SER A 2 13.66 5.88 -27.01
CA SER A 2 14.27 7.00 -26.26
C SER A 2 13.40 7.62 -25.16
N THR A 3 12.13 7.20 -25.02
CA THR A 3 11.18 7.77 -24.05
C THR A 3 11.18 7.02 -22.70
N ALA A 4 11.38 5.70 -22.72
CA ALA A 4 11.47 4.88 -21.50
C ALA A 4 12.69 5.26 -20.63
N ALA A 5 13.85 5.46 -21.26
CA ALA A 5 15.08 5.85 -20.56
C ALA A 5 14.99 7.24 -19.90
N ALA A 6 14.18 8.15 -20.45
CA ALA A 6 13.96 9.48 -19.86
C ALA A 6 12.97 9.42 -18.69
N ALA A 7 11.94 8.56 -18.75
CA ALA A 7 11.03 8.30 -17.63
C ALA A 7 11.75 7.62 -16.45
N ASP A 8 12.66 6.69 -16.74
CA ASP A 8 13.51 6.04 -15.71
C ASP A 8 14.49 7.02 -15.04
N PHE A 9 15.00 8.01 -15.78
CA PHE A 9 15.89 9.04 -15.24
C PHE A 9 15.14 10.04 -14.34
N VAL A 10 13.90 10.40 -14.69
CA VAL A 10 13.03 11.22 -13.82
C VAL A 10 12.63 10.43 -12.56
N GLY A 11 12.36 9.13 -12.70
CA GLY A 11 12.11 8.22 -11.58
C GLY A 11 13.27 8.15 -10.58
N ALA A 12 14.50 8.00 -11.08
CA ALA A 12 15.70 7.91 -10.26
C ALA A 12 16.03 9.22 -9.51
N ILE A 13 15.78 10.38 -10.14
CA ILE A 13 16.03 11.70 -9.55
C ILE A 13 15.05 12.01 -8.40
N GLU A 14 13.81 11.51 -8.46
CA GLU A 14 12.82 11.75 -7.40
C GLU A 14 13.06 10.84 -6.16
N THR A 15 13.51 9.59 -6.33
CA THR A 15 13.88 8.72 -5.18
C THR A 15 15.17 9.12 -4.48
N ALA A 16 16.10 9.79 -5.15
CA ALA A 16 17.37 10.24 -4.56
C ALA A 16 17.18 11.28 -3.44
N GLY A 17 16.03 11.97 -3.40
CA GLY A 17 15.65 12.88 -2.32
C GLY A 17 15.09 12.19 -1.06
N ILE A 18 14.85 10.88 -1.11
CA ILE A 18 14.33 10.11 0.02
C ILE A 18 15.50 9.72 0.93
N VAL A 19 15.76 10.59 1.90
CA VAL A 19 16.84 10.42 2.89
C VAL A 19 16.38 9.72 4.17
N ASP A 20 15.07 9.69 4.42
CA ASP A 20 14.48 9.04 5.59
C ASP A 20 13.02 8.60 5.35
N ARG A 21 12.44 7.93 6.36
CA ARG A 21 11.06 7.40 6.32
C ARG A 21 10.00 8.49 6.26
N GLN A 22 10.30 9.70 6.73
CA GLN A 22 9.37 10.82 6.69
C GLN A 22 9.31 11.45 5.29
N ALA A 23 10.46 11.56 4.62
CA ALA A 23 10.55 11.94 3.21
C ALA A 23 9.84 10.91 2.33
N ALA A 24 9.97 9.62 2.61
CA ALA A 24 9.22 8.57 1.91
C ALA A 24 7.70 8.72 2.09
N ALA A 25 7.22 8.96 3.32
CA ALA A 25 5.80 9.20 3.57
C ALA A 25 5.26 10.45 2.85
N GLN A 26 6.06 11.54 2.79
CA GLN A 26 5.71 12.74 2.02
C GLN A 26 5.65 12.47 0.51
N ALA A 27 6.61 11.71 -0.02
CA ALA A 27 6.61 11.30 -1.42
C ALA A 27 5.39 10.44 -1.78
N LEU A 28 4.97 9.52 -0.89
CA LEU A 28 3.69 8.80 -1.04
C LEU A 28 2.48 9.75 -1.03
N GLY A 29 2.54 10.83 -0.25
CA GLY A 29 1.54 11.90 -0.29
C GLY A 29 1.42 12.58 -1.67
N ILE A 30 2.53 12.74 -2.38
CA ILE A 30 2.53 13.26 -3.75
C ILE A 30 1.84 12.27 -4.72
N VAL A 31 2.10 10.96 -4.56
CA VAL A 31 1.39 9.93 -5.34
C VAL A 31 -0.12 9.99 -5.07
N ARG A 32 -0.52 10.11 -3.81
CA ARG A 32 -1.93 10.27 -3.42
C ARG A 32 -2.55 11.49 -4.11
N ASP A 33 -1.88 12.63 -4.06
CA ASP A 33 -2.40 13.86 -4.66
C ASP A 33 -2.55 13.71 -6.18
N GLY A 34 -1.62 13.03 -6.84
CA GLY A 34 -1.74 12.64 -8.24
C GLY A 34 -2.93 11.72 -8.52
N VAL A 35 -3.15 10.71 -7.68
CA VAL A 35 -4.36 9.86 -7.76
C VAL A 35 -5.63 10.68 -7.57
N ILE A 36 -5.65 11.67 -6.68
CA ILE A 36 -6.84 12.51 -6.47
C ILE A 36 -7.12 13.40 -7.69
N THR A 37 -6.10 14.07 -8.22
CA THR A 37 -6.27 15.12 -9.24
C THR A 37 -6.24 14.58 -10.66
N GLY A 38 -5.55 13.46 -10.92
CA GLY A 38 -5.16 13.06 -12.26
C GLY A 38 -3.94 13.82 -12.80
N GLU A 39 -3.32 14.67 -11.99
CA GLU A 39 -2.28 15.62 -12.39
C GLU A 39 -1.08 15.58 -11.43
N GLY A 40 0.08 16.08 -11.88
CA GLY A 40 1.26 16.24 -11.03
C GLY A 40 2.46 15.44 -11.52
N PRO A 41 3.52 15.31 -10.69
CA PRO A 41 4.77 14.71 -11.12
C PRO A 41 4.63 13.23 -11.51
N THR A 42 3.75 12.48 -10.85
CA THR A 42 3.49 11.05 -11.13
C THR A 42 2.66 10.83 -12.41
N ALA A 43 1.94 11.85 -12.88
CA ALA A 43 1.16 11.84 -14.12
C ALA A 43 1.90 12.53 -15.28
N ARG A 44 3.13 13.03 -15.06
CA ARG A 44 3.85 13.83 -16.06
C ARG A 44 4.16 12.99 -17.31
N GLY A 45 3.66 13.44 -18.45
CA GLY A 45 3.92 12.80 -19.76
C GLY A 45 3.01 11.60 -20.07
N ARG A 46 1.95 11.38 -19.30
CA ARG A 46 0.94 10.33 -19.53
C ARG A 46 -0.48 10.86 -19.30
N ILE A 47 -1.49 10.18 -19.84
CA ILE A 47 -2.89 10.49 -19.55
C ILE A 47 -3.25 9.78 -18.25
N HIS A 48 -3.63 10.55 -17.24
CA HIS A 48 -4.02 10.05 -15.93
C HIS A 48 -5.31 10.74 -15.51
N PHE A 49 -6.23 10.00 -14.92
CA PHE A 49 -7.57 10.50 -14.59
C PHE A 49 -7.73 10.64 -13.09
N SER A 50 -8.51 11.65 -12.69
CA SER A 50 -8.89 11.84 -11.29
C SER A 50 -9.48 10.55 -10.72
N ARG A 51 -8.97 10.17 -9.55
CA ARG A 51 -9.32 8.97 -8.78
C ARG A 51 -8.96 7.63 -9.42
N ALA A 52 -8.19 7.62 -10.51
CA ALA A 52 -7.63 6.40 -11.08
C ALA A 52 -6.28 6.07 -10.44
N LEU A 53 -6.05 4.78 -10.17
CA LEU A 53 -4.75 4.24 -9.80
C LEU A 53 -4.39 3.13 -10.77
N ASP A 54 -3.25 3.31 -11.44
CA ASP A 54 -2.74 2.37 -12.43
C ASP A 54 -1.38 1.76 -12.05
N ALA A 55 -0.83 0.95 -12.96
CA ALA A 55 0.40 0.22 -12.72
C ALA A 55 1.62 1.15 -12.49
N ASP A 56 1.63 2.36 -13.06
CA ASP A 56 2.74 3.30 -12.86
C ASP A 56 2.66 3.93 -11.45
N ASP A 57 1.45 4.23 -10.96
CA ASP A 57 1.26 4.72 -9.58
C ASP A 57 1.69 3.66 -8.55
N ALA A 58 1.34 2.40 -8.81
CA ALA A 58 1.79 1.27 -8.02
C ALA A 58 3.32 1.13 -8.03
N ALA A 59 3.94 1.29 -9.21
CA ALA A 59 5.40 1.26 -9.36
C ALA A 59 6.08 2.43 -8.64
N TRP A 60 5.47 3.62 -8.64
CA TRP A 60 5.95 4.76 -7.86
C TRP A 60 5.96 4.46 -6.36
N CYS A 61 4.87 3.90 -5.83
CA CYS A 61 4.80 3.50 -4.42
C CYS A 61 5.91 2.50 -4.07
N ALA A 62 6.13 1.50 -4.93
CA ALA A 62 7.18 0.50 -4.72
C ALA A 62 8.58 1.13 -4.69
N ARG A 63 8.88 2.01 -5.65
CA ARG A 63 10.17 2.73 -5.74
C ARG A 63 10.42 3.60 -4.51
N ILE A 64 9.40 4.31 -4.04
CA ILE A 64 9.49 5.16 -2.84
C ILE A 64 9.76 4.31 -1.59
N LEU A 65 9.01 3.22 -1.39
CA LEU A 65 9.14 2.37 -0.21
C LEU A 65 10.46 1.60 -0.16
N THR A 66 11.08 1.34 -1.32
CA THR A 66 12.35 0.62 -1.45
C THR A 66 13.55 1.52 -1.74
N ALA A 67 13.39 2.84 -1.62
CA ALA A 67 14.49 3.78 -1.83
C ALA A 67 15.65 3.54 -0.87
N ALA A 68 16.88 3.80 -1.35
CA ALA A 68 18.12 3.50 -0.62
C ALA A 68 18.19 4.13 0.79
N GLY A 69 17.63 5.34 0.98
CA GLY A 69 17.62 6.02 2.28
C GLY A 69 16.74 5.34 3.35
N VAL A 70 15.85 4.43 2.95
CA VAL A 70 14.91 3.73 3.86
C VAL A 70 15.03 2.22 3.83
N GLU A 71 15.82 1.64 2.91
CA GLU A 71 15.94 0.20 2.69
C GLU A 71 16.32 -0.58 3.95
N SER A 72 17.20 -0.01 4.79
CA SER A 72 17.72 -0.62 6.02
C SER A 72 16.77 -0.52 7.21
N GLN A 73 15.66 0.22 7.09
CA GLN A 73 14.70 0.44 8.17
C GLN A 73 13.38 -0.27 7.87
N PRO A 74 12.62 -0.72 8.88
CA PRO A 74 11.28 -1.24 8.65
C PRO A 74 10.30 -0.17 8.17
N VAL A 75 9.19 -0.59 7.53
CA VAL A 75 8.11 0.33 7.13
C VAL A 75 7.60 1.06 8.38
N SER A 76 7.57 2.38 8.32
CA SER A 76 7.04 3.23 9.39
C SER A 76 5.52 3.28 9.37
N ARG A 77 4.96 3.70 10.50
CA ARG A 77 3.53 3.97 10.59
C ARG A 77 3.09 5.05 9.60
N ALA A 78 3.86 6.12 9.44
CA ALA A 78 3.54 7.22 8.52
C ALA A 78 3.49 6.75 7.05
N GLU A 79 4.43 5.89 6.63
CA GLU A 79 4.42 5.29 5.30
C GLU A 79 3.20 4.36 5.10
N ALA A 80 2.87 3.54 6.10
CA ALA A 80 1.70 2.68 6.04
C ALA A 80 0.39 3.48 5.99
N GLU A 81 0.26 4.56 6.78
CA GLU A 81 -0.88 5.49 6.75
C GLU A 81 -0.99 6.21 5.39
N ALA A 82 0.13 6.58 4.77
CA ALA A 82 0.13 7.13 3.42
C ALA A 82 -0.38 6.12 2.39
N MET A 83 -0.01 4.84 2.50
CA MET A 83 -0.56 3.79 1.63
C MET A 83 -2.08 3.60 1.82
N PHE A 84 -2.59 3.67 3.06
CA PHE A 84 -4.04 3.69 3.32
C PHE A 84 -4.72 4.89 2.63
N ALA A 85 -4.10 6.07 2.68
CA ALA A 85 -4.65 7.27 2.05
C ALA A 85 -4.67 7.18 0.52
N ILE A 86 -3.66 6.56 -0.11
CA ILE A 86 -3.65 6.29 -1.56
C ILE A 86 -4.77 5.31 -1.92
N ASN A 87 -4.92 4.22 -1.16
CA ASN A 87 -6.01 3.26 -1.37
C ASN A 87 -7.38 3.93 -1.28
N GLU A 88 -7.57 4.85 -0.33
CA GLU A 88 -8.82 5.60 -0.16
C GLU A 88 -9.09 6.61 -1.29
N ALA A 89 -8.03 7.21 -1.85
CA ALA A 89 -8.13 8.13 -2.99
C ALA A 89 -8.54 7.41 -4.28
N ALA A 90 -8.07 6.19 -4.49
CA ALA A 90 -8.32 5.40 -5.70
C ALA A 90 -9.77 4.87 -5.76
N ALA A 91 -10.61 5.47 -6.60
CA ALA A 91 -11.95 4.95 -6.88
C ALA A 91 -11.98 3.98 -8.07
N GLU A 92 -11.05 4.15 -9.02
CA GLU A 92 -10.89 3.32 -10.21
C GLU A 92 -9.50 2.66 -10.20
N ARG A 93 -9.43 1.39 -10.61
CA ARG A 93 -8.22 0.57 -10.53
C ARG A 93 -7.93 -0.11 -11.86
N SER A 94 -6.70 0.03 -12.34
CA SER A 94 -6.20 -0.59 -13.58
C SER A 94 -4.76 -1.11 -13.41
N ASP A 95 -4.32 -1.33 -12.18
CA ASP A 95 -2.95 -1.74 -11.82
C ASP A 95 -2.74 -3.27 -11.76
N ASP A 96 -3.73 -4.07 -12.13
CA ASP A 96 -3.76 -5.55 -12.02
C ASP A 96 -3.51 -6.08 -10.59
N GLY A 97 -3.88 -5.31 -9.57
CA GLY A 97 -3.71 -5.69 -8.16
C GLY A 97 -2.28 -5.52 -7.62
N ARG A 98 -1.36 -4.93 -8.40
CA ARG A 98 0.02 -4.66 -7.95
C ARG A 98 0.06 -3.76 -6.73
N PHE A 99 -0.76 -2.73 -6.68
CA PHE A 99 -0.83 -1.86 -5.51
C PHE A 99 -1.46 -2.59 -4.32
N ASP A 100 -2.41 -3.49 -4.54
CA ASP A 100 -3.05 -4.24 -3.47
C ASP A 100 -2.07 -5.19 -2.76
N ASP A 101 -1.26 -5.89 -3.54
CA ASP A 101 -0.18 -6.74 -3.02
C ASP A 101 0.85 -5.91 -2.23
N LEU A 102 1.35 -4.82 -2.83
CA LEU A 102 2.31 -3.92 -2.19
C LEU A 102 1.76 -3.32 -0.88
N PHE A 103 0.50 -2.86 -0.91
CA PHE A 103 -0.17 -2.28 0.25
C PHE A 103 -0.29 -3.30 1.39
N ALA A 104 -0.72 -4.53 1.08
CA ALA A 104 -0.82 -5.58 2.08
C ALA A 104 0.55 -5.88 2.72
N LYS A 105 1.59 -6.04 1.90
CA LYS A 105 2.97 -6.27 2.35
C LYS A 105 3.47 -5.13 3.22
N ALA A 106 3.26 -3.87 2.84
CA ALA A 106 3.72 -2.70 3.59
C ALA A 106 3.07 -2.60 4.97
N VAL A 107 1.75 -2.80 5.07
CA VAL A 107 1.02 -2.76 6.35
C VAL A 107 1.46 -3.89 7.27
N VAL A 108 1.56 -5.11 6.73
CA VAL A 108 1.98 -6.28 7.53
C VAL A 108 3.45 -6.16 7.96
N HIS A 109 4.32 -5.59 7.12
CA HIS A 109 5.72 -5.36 7.45
C HIS A 109 5.85 -4.39 8.62
N HIS A 110 5.14 -3.26 8.55
CA HIS A 110 5.06 -2.32 9.65
C HIS A 110 4.52 -3.00 10.92
N ALA A 111 3.42 -3.75 10.79
CA ALA A 111 2.76 -4.36 11.94
C ALA A 111 3.64 -5.39 12.66
N ALA A 112 4.29 -6.27 11.90
CA ALA A 112 5.20 -7.26 12.43
C ALA A 112 6.40 -6.59 13.11
N SER A 113 7.04 -5.61 12.45
CA SER A 113 8.18 -4.90 13.03
C SER A 113 7.82 -4.09 14.27
N ALA A 114 6.69 -3.38 14.26
CA ALA A 114 6.20 -2.61 15.42
C ALA A 114 5.85 -3.51 16.61
N SER A 115 5.53 -4.78 16.33
CA SER A 115 5.30 -5.82 17.34
C SER A 115 6.59 -6.49 17.84
N GLY A 116 7.77 -6.05 17.36
CA GLY A 116 9.07 -6.63 17.71
C GLY A 116 9.37 -7.96 17.02
N LEU A 117 8.58 -8.36 16.03
CA LEU A 117 8.83 -9.57 15.25
C LEU A 117 9.92 -9.31 14.20
N PRO A 118 10.76 -10.32 13.90
CA PRO A 118 11.74 -10.20 12.84
C PRO A 118 11.03 -10.07 11.49
N VAL A 119 11.47 -9.13 10.69
CA VAL A 119 11.00 -8.92 9.32
C VAL A 119 12.20 -8.89 8.37
N PRO A 120 12.05 -9.39 7.12
CA PRO A 120 13.11 -9.26 6.12
C PRO A 120 13.28 -7.79 5.70
N SER A 121 14.32 -7.50 4.93
CA SER A 121 14.52 -6.15 4.38
C SER A 121 13.35 -5.74 3.49
N ARG A 122 13.14 -4.43 3.32
CA ARG A 122 12.04 -3.92 2.47
C ARG A 122 12.12 -4.44 1.04
N ALA A 123 13.33 -4.48 0.48
CA ALA A 123 13.56 -4.99 -0.87
C ALA A 123 13.07 -6.44 -1.04
N VAL A 124 13.20 -7.27 0.00
CA VAL A 124 12.70 -8.65 -0.03
C VAL A 124 11.21 -8.71 0.29
N ALA A 125 10.76 -8.08 1.38
CA ALA A 125 9.37 -8.18 1.84
C ALA A 125 8.35 -7.58 0.87
N LEU A 126 8.71 -6.47 0.21
CA LEU A 126 7.84 -5.70 -0.68
C LEU A 126 7.99 -6.12 -2.15
N SER A 127 8.88 -7.06 -2.47
CA SER A 127 9.05 -7.57 -3.83
C SER A 127 7.76 -8.25 -4.30
N PRO A 128 7.33 -8.07 -5.57
CA PRO A 128 6.17 -8.76 -6.12
C PRO A 128 6.36 -10.29 -6.12
N ASP A 129 7.60 -10.77 -6.25
CA ASP A 129 7.91 -12.21 -6.30
C ASP A 129 7.93 -12.89 -4.92
N THR A 130 7.93 -12.10 -3.84
CA THR A 130 7.92 -12.62 -2.48
C THR A 130 6.48 -12.79 -2.01
N ALA A 131 6.05 -14.03 -1.76
CA ALA A 131 4.75 -14.27 -1.14
C ALA A 131 4.71 -13.69 0.28
N ILE A 132 3.63 -13.00 0.63
CA ILE A 132 3.50 -12.38 1.97
C ILE A 132 3.55 -13.45 3.07
N GLU A 133 2.99 -14.64 2.82
CA GLU A 133 2.96 -15.78 3.73
C GLU A 133 4.34 -16.38 4.01
N SER A 134 5.35 -16.09 3.18
CA SER A 134 6.70 -16.64 3.37
C SER A 134 7.45 -15.96 4.52
N TRP A 135 7.00 -14.79 4.98
CA TRP A 135 7.65 -14.03 6.04
C TRP A 135 6.67 -13.41 7.03
N ALA A 136 5.41 -13.16 6.62
CA ALA A 136 4.42 -12.57 7.50
C ALA A 136 4.03 -13.51 8.64
N PRO A 137 3.72 -12.98 9.83
CA PRO A 137 3.15 -13.77 10.91
C PRO A 137 1.83 -14.42 10.45
N THR A 138 1.78 -15.74 10.37
CA THR A 138 0.59 -16.49 9.92
C THR A 138 -0.50 -16.59 11.01
N ARG A 139 -0.22 -16.11 12.22
CA ARG A 139 -1.14 -16.06 13.36
C ARG A 139 -0.94 -14.76 14.13
N ALA A 140 -1.99 -14.31 14.81
CA ALA A 140 -1.96 -13.19 15.77
C ALA A 140 -0.89 -13.33 16.88
N ALA A 141 -0.41 -14.55 17.11
CA ALA A 141 0.54 -14.86 18.16
C ALA A 141 1.82 -14.05 17.97
N GLY A 142 2.01 -13.04 18.83
CA GLY A 142 3.17 -12.15 18.81
C GLY A 142 2.95 -10.81 18.10
N VAL A 143 1.77 -10.56 17.50
CA VAL A 143 1.43 -9.22 16.97
C VAL A 143 0.81 -8.39 18.09
N ASN A 144 1.30 -7.17 18.29
CA ASN A 144 0.86 -6.26 19.33
C ASN A 144 -0.60 -5.84 19.10
N ILE A 145 -1.43 -5.96 20.13
CA ILE A 145 -2.86 -5.63 20.10
C ILE A 145 -3.09 -4.18 19.64
N GLU A 146 -2.28 -3.21 20.10
CA GLU A 146 -2.43 -1.81 19.71
C GLU A 146 -2.25 -1.60 18.20
N VAL A 147 -1.35 -2.38 17.60
CA VAL A 147 -1.11 -2.35 16.15
C VAL A 147 -2.31 -2.95 15.42
N LEU A 148 -2.89 -4.03 15.94
CA LEU A 148 -4.11 -4.63 15.38
C LEU A 148 -5.31 -3.69 15.47
N GLU A 149 -5.49 -3.03 16.61
CA GLU A 149 -6.53 -2.02 16.81
C GLU A 149 -6.35 -0.83 15.87
N TRP A 150 -5.12 -0.37 15.67
CA TRP A 150 -4.82 0.68 14.70
C TRP A 150 -5.18 0.24 13.26
N ILE A 151 -4.79 -0.97 12.82
CA ILE A 151 -5.19 -1.49 11.51
C ILE A 151 -6.70 -1.56 11.40
N ALA A 152 -7.38 -2.10 12.40
CA ALA A 152 -8.84 -2.20 12.43
C ALA A 152 -9.51 -0.82 12.36
N ALA A 153 -8.94 0.19 13.02
CA ALA A 153 -9.41 1.57 12.95
C ALA A 153 -9.23 2.18 11.56
N GLN A 154 -8.09 1.93 10.89
CA GLN A 154 -7.87 2.36 9.50
C GLN A 154 -8.84 1.69 8.52
N MET A 155 -9.24 0.45 8.79
CA MET A 155 -10.20 -0.30 7.97
C MET A 155 -11.66 0.12 8.22
N ARG A 156 -11.98 0.69 9.39
CA ARG A 156 -13.35 1.04 9.78
C ARG A 156 -13.85 2.27 9.01
N GLY A 157 -14.94 2.09 8.25
CA GLY A 157 -15.61 3.19 7.55
C GLY A 157 -14.96 3.62 6.23
N LYS A 158 -13.85 2.98 5.82
CA LYS A 158 -13.19 3.21 4.54
C LYS A 158 -13.56 2.11 3.54
N ARG A 159 -13.75 2.47 2.26
CA ARG A 159 -13.85 1.49 1.15
C ARG A 159 -12.48 0.86 0.94
N VAL A 160 -12.06 -0.06 1.80
CA VAL A 160 -10.88 -0.88 1.54
C VAL A 160 -11.32 -2.08 0.74
N SER A 161 -11.13 -2.04 -0.58
CA SER A 161 -11.48 -3.11 -1.50
C SER A 161 -10.43 -4.24 -1.55
N ASN A 162 -9.32 -4.10 -0.83
CA ASN A 162 -8.21 -5.06 -0.87
C ASN A 162 -8.56 -6.34 -0.09
N ARG A 163 -8.93 -7.39 -0.84
CA ARG A 163 -9.30 -8.70 -0.29
C ARG A 163 -8.15 -9.39 0.43
N THR A 164 -6.92 -9.26 -0.05
CA THR A 164 -5.74 -9.91 0.56
C THR A 164 -5.48 -9.37 1.96
N LEU A 165 -5.52 -8.05 2.13
CA LEU A 165 -5.40 -7.42 3.45
C LEU A 165 -6.60 -7.75 4.34
N MET A 166 -7.83 -7.79 3.80
CA MET A 166 -9.00 -8.26 4.59
C MET A 166 -8.83 -9.70 5.07
N THR A 167 -8.33 -10.61 4.22
CA THR A 167 -8.09 -12.00 4.59
C THR A 167 -7.02 -12.12 5.67
N LEU A 168 -5.92 -11.38 5.55
CA LEU A 168 -4.85 -11.35 6.56
C LEU A 168 -5.31 -10.71 7.88
N VAL A 169 -6.06 -9.62 7.83
CA VAL A 169 -6.63 -9.02 9.04
C VAL A 169 -7.66 -9.96 9.67
N ALA A 170 -8.46 -10.69 8.88
CA ALA A 170 -9.40 -11.69 9.39
C ALA A 170 -8.69 -12.84 10.11
N THR A 171 -7.54 -13.28 9.60
CA THR A 171 -6.74 -14.36 10.20
C THR A 171 -5.92 -13.88 11.41
N ILE A 172 -5.50 -12.62 11.44
CA ILE A 172 -4.68 -12.04 12.51
C ILE A 172 -5.54 -11.46 13.65
N VAL A 173 -6.65 -10.78 13.39
CA VAL A 173 -7.48 -10.14 14.44
C VAL A 173 -8.64 -11.05 14.89
N GLY A 174 -8.89 -12.13 14.15
CA GLY A 174 -10.07 -12.97 14.33
C GLY A 174 -11.32 -12.30 13.75
N ALA A 175 -12.23 -13.12 13.21
CA ALA A 175 -13.41 -12.68 12.45
C ALA A 175 -14.39 -11.74 13.20
N ALA A 176 -14.22 -11.55 14.52
CA ALA A 176 -15.15 -10.83 15.37
C ALA A 176 -15.02 -9.29 15.38
N THR A 177 -13.98 -8.72 14.76
CA THR A 177 -13.72 -7.26 14.78
C THR A 177 -13.83 -6.57 13.42
N LEU A 178 -14.09 -7.32 12.34
CA LEU A 178 -14.31 -6.74 11.02
C LEU A 178 -15.67 -6.00 10.99
N PRO A 179 -15.74 -4.78 10.44
CA PRO A 179 -17.02 -4.23 10.04
C PRO A 179 -17.61 -5.19 8.98
N MET A 180 -18.78 -5.76 9.26
CA MET A 180 -19.54 -6.47 8.24
C MET A 180 -19.87 -5.47 7.13
N ALA A 181 -19.05 -5.44 6.08
CA ALA A 181 -19.40 -4.76 4.85
C ALA A 181 -20.70 -5.40 4.36
N SER A 182 -21.76 -4.60 4.27
CA SER A 182 -23.03 -5.03 3.71
C SER A 182 -22.77 -5.64 2.33
N LEU A 183 -23.06 -6.92 2.19
CA LEU A 183 -23.17 -7.57 0.88
C LEU A 183 -24.08 -6.69 0.00
N PRO A 184 -23.69 -6.34 -1.24
CA PRO A 184 -24.64 -5.74 -2.16
C PRO A 184 -25.81 -6.71 -2.30
N SER A 185 -27.00 -6.26 -1.95
CA SER A 185 -28.24 -7.01 -2.13
C SER A 185 -28.41 -7.33 -3.61
N VAL A 186 -28.07 -8.56 -4.00
CA VAL A 186 -28.52 -9.17 -5.25
C VAL A 186 -29.91 -9.77 -5.01
N PHE A 187 -30.89 -8.88 -4.91
CA PHE A 187 -32.31 -9.13 -5.17
C PHE A 187 -32.80 -7.76 -5.68
N ASP A 188 -32.99 -7.55 -6.97
CA ASP A 188 -34.26 -7.88 -7.62
C ASP A 188 -34.08 -8.04 -9.14
N ILE A 189 -34.22 -9.27 -9.64
CA ILE A 189 -34.58 -9.57 -11.03
C ILE A 189 -35.83 -10.44 -10.94
N GLY A 190 -36.97 -9.85 -11.26
CA GLY A 190 -38.16 -10.58 -11.69
C GLY A 190 -39.40 -10.40 -10.81
N LEU A 191 -40.18 -9.35 -11.09
CA LEU A 191 -41.57 -9.46 -11.56
C LEU A 191 -42.01 -8.19 -12.29
#